data_AF-A0A026VRX7-F1
#
_entry.id   AF-A0A026VRX7-F1
#
_cell.length_a   1.000
_cell.length_b   1.000
_cell.length_c   1.000
_cell.angle_alpha   90.00
_cell.angle_beta   90.00
_cell.angle_gamma   90.00
#
_symmetry.space_group_name_H-M   'P 1'
#
loop_
_entity.id
_entity.type
_entity.pdbx_description
1 polymer ?
#
loop_
_entity_poly.entity_id
_entity_poly.type
_entity_poly.pdbx_seq_one_letter_code
_entity_poly.pdbx_strand_id
1 'polypeptide(L)'
;VRCKASAGQCIDADGTETYWTVVLVDGCKFNHYDALYEGMAHRLTPKPGEEALIIYTVTTKETTFALAKTNDFNLCGYRMMQTEHPKLFILETQREKTFKAPGKIAIDNLDIFSYINSKFIYVEKHVKTQLNRLYRDIMQQKCSLERQILQNALSFSSIAPDEMAYRIMKTPGYTVVTAGEVIYIKCMPVECRIRHTETCYNELLVTHSNKSYFLSPRSMIILK
;
A
#
# COMPACT_ATOMS: atom_id res chain seq x y z
N VAL A 1 -40.55 53.99 20.30
CA VAL A 1 -40.83 52.91 19.33
C VAL A 1 -39.53 52.15 19.07
N ARG A 2 -39.53 50.80 18.99
CA ARG A 2 -38.31 50.02 18.65
C ARG A 2 -38.45 49.45 17.25
N CYS A 3 -37.74 50.04 16.29
CA CYS A 3 -37.74 49.58 14.91
C CYS A 3 -36.72 48.45 14.68
N LYS A 4 -37.12 47.40 13.96
CA LYS A 4 -36.20 46.33 13.55
C LYS A 4 -35.46 46.76 12.28
N ALA A 5 -34.13 46.88 12.35
CA ALA A 5 -33.28 47.29 11.23
C ALA A 5 -33.42 46.40 9.97
N SER A 6 -33.83 45.14 10.12
CA SER A 6 -34.06 44.20 9.00
C SER A 6 -35.38 44.42 8.25
N ALA A 7 -36.33 45.16 8.80
CA ALA A 7 -37.65 45.36 8.18
C ALA A 7 -37.62 46.33 6.99
N GLY A 8 -36.57 47.16 6.86
CA GLY A 8 -36.43 48.16 5.80
C GLY A 8 -37.40 49.34 5.86
N GLN A 9 -38.41 49.26 6.74
CA GLN A 9 -39.38 50.30 7.01
C GLN A 9 -39.83 50.24 8.47
N CYS A 10 -40.11 51.38 9.09
CA CYS A 10 -40.86 51.47 10.35
C CYS A 10 -41.54 52.82 10.54
N ILE A 11 -42.43 52.89 11.53
CA ILE A 11 -43.03 54.16 11.97
C ILE A 11 -42.12 54.78 13.03
N ASP A 12 -41.64 56.00 12.79
CA ASP A 12 -40.79 56.73 13.73
C ASP A 12 -41.57 57.19 14.97
N ALA A 13 -40.86 57.71 15.96
CA ALA A 13 -41.44 58.29 17.17
C ALA A 13 -42.46 59.41 16.86
N ASP A 14 -42.32 60.07 15.71
CA ASP A 14 -43.22 61.15 15.25
C ASP A 14 -44.43 60.64 14.44
N GLY A 15 -44.61 59.32 14.32
CA GLY A 15 -45.78 58.73 13.64
C GLY A 15 -45.69 58.70 12.11
N THR A 16 -44.53 59.04 11.54
CA THR A 16 -44.27 59.02 10.09
C THR A 16 -43.53 57.74 9.67
N GLU A 17 -43.79 57.26 8.44
CA GLU A 17 -43.09 56.10 7.88
C GLU A 17 -41.68 56.50 7.41
N THR A 18 -40.67 55.83 7.96
CA THR A 18 -39.27 55.93 7.54
C THR A 18 -38.84 54.67 6.83
N TYR A 19 -38.08 54.82 5.76
CA TYR A 19 -37.51 53.73 4.95
C TYR A 19 -35.99 53.81 4.92
N TRP A 20 -35.33 52.66 4.84
CA TRP A 20 -33.89 52.57 4.64
C TRP A 20 -33.54 51.32 3.82
N THR A 21 -32.44 51.38 3.08
CA THR A 21 -31.89 50.23 2.37
C THR A 21 -31.42 49.18 3.36
N VAL A 22 -32.07 48.01 3.33
CA VAL A 22 -31.64 46.84 4.09
C VAL A 22 -30.34 46.34 3.48
N VAL A 23 -29.22 46.60 4.15
CA VAL A 23 -27.98 45.87 3.85
C VAL A 23 -28.26 44.43 4.24
N LEU A 24 -28.29 43.52 3.25
CA LEU A 24 -28.31 42.08 3.51
C LEU A 24 -27.04 41.74 4.30
N VAL A 25 -27.14 41.74 5.64
CA VAL A 25 -26.03 41.45 6.55
C VAL A 25 -25.51 40.02 6.37
N ASP A 26 -26.11 39.21 5.49
CA ASP A 26 -25.70 37.81 5.34
C ASP A 26 -25.96 37.21 3.94
N GLY A 27 -25.73 37.97 2.87
CA GLY A 27 -25.90 37.46 1.50
C GLY A 27 -24.92 36.32 1.15
N CYS A 28 -23.74 36.33 1.77
CA CYS A 28 -22.62 35.46 1.40
C CYS A 28 -22.31 34.36 2.41
N LYS A 29 -22.80 34.50 3.64
CA LYS A 29 -22.57 33.56 4.74
C LYS A 29 -21.12 33.07 4.77
N PHE A 30 -20.14 33.99 4.67
CA PHE A 30 -18.71 33.63 4.66
C PHE A 30 -18.30 32.80 5.89
N ASN A 31 -19.06 32.92 6.98
CA ASN A 31 -18.91 32.11 8.19
C ASN A 31 -19.20 30.62 7.98
N HIS A 32 -19.93 30.23 6.93
CA HIS A 32 -20.23 28.84 6.61
C HIS A 32 -19.11 28.15 5.83
N TYR A 33 -18.15 28.91 5.31
CA TYR A 33 -17.04 28.39 4.53
C TYR A 33 -15.74 28.53 5.32
N ASP A 34 -14.87 27.53 5.22
CA ASP A 34 -13.53 27.56 5.81
C ASP A 34 -12.45 27.35 4.76
N ALA A 35 -11.33 28.05 4.91
CA ALA A 35 -10.17 27.90 4.04
C ALA A 35 -9.38 26.65 4.48
N LEU A 36 -9.42 25.58 3.68
CA LEU A 36 -8.73 24.32 3.98
C LEU A 36 -7.23 24.40 3.65
N TYR A 37 -6.90 25.10 2.57
CA TYR A 37 -5.54 25.31 2.10
C TYR A 37 -5.46 26.65 1.36
N GLU A 38 -4.38 27.39 1.62
CA GLU A 38 -4.04 28.61 0.90
C GLU A 38 -2.58 28.53 0.47
N GLY A 39 -2.34 28.63 -0.84
CA GLY A 39 -1.01 28.51 -1.40
C GLY A 39 -1.02 28.19 -2.89
N MET A 40 0.16 27.87 -3.42
CA MET A 40 0.34 27.54 -4.83
C MET A 40 -0.19 26.13 -5.11
N ALA A 41 -1.00 26.01 -6.16
CA ALA A 41 -1.51 24.75 -6.67
C ALA A 41 -1.09 24.55 -8.14
N HIS A 42 -0.91 23.30 -8.55
CA HIS A 42 -0.68 22.95 -9.95
C HIS A 42 -2.02 22.71 -10.66
N ARG A 43 -2.23 23.40 -11.77
CA ARG A 43 -3.40 23.22 -12.64
C ARG A 43 -3.01 22.35 -13.83
N LEU A 44 -3.60 21.17 -13.93
CA LEU A 44 -3.46 20.26 -15.05
C LEU A 44 -4.61 20.50 -16.02
N THR A 45 -4.29 21.06 -17.19
CA THR A 45 -5.26 21.26 -18.27
C THR A 45 -5.12 20.13 -19.29
N PRO A 46 -6.24 19.58 -19.79
CA PRO A 46 -6.23 18.58 -20.86
C PRO A 46 -5.60 19.17 -22.14
N LYS A 47 -5.04 18.31 -22.99
CA LYS A 47 -4.54 18.74 -24.31
C LYS A 47 -5.73 19.14 -25.20
N PRO A 48 -5.56 20.12 -26.11
CA PRO A 48 -6.63 20.49 -27.04
C PRO A 48 -6.99 19.29 -27.92
N GLY A 49 -8.22 18.78 -27.76
CA GLY A 49 -8.73 17.59 -28.45
C GLY A 49 -9.08 16.39 -27.55
N GLU A 50 -8.74 16.43 -26.25
CA GLU A 50 -9.15 15.41 -25.26
C GLU A 50 -10.28 15.91 -24.36
N GLU A 51 -11.36 15.14 -24.23
CA GLU A 51 -12.40 15.34 -23.21
C GLU A 51 -11.89 14.89 -21.84
N ALA A 52 -11.01 15.67 -21.23
CA ALA A 52 -10.54 15.43 -19.88
C ALA A 52 -10.85 16.61 -18.95
N LEU A 53 -11.14 16.31 -17.68
CA LEU A 53 -11.46 17.31 -16.67
C LEU A 53 -10.19 18.07 -16.26
N ILE A 54 -10.35 19.35 -15.91
CA ILE A 54 -9.25 20.15 -15.35
C ILE A 54 -9.01 19.68 -13.91
N ILE A 55 -7.79 19.26 -13.59
CA ILE A 55 -7.45 18.75 -12.26
C ILE A 55 -6.53 19.75 -11.56
N TYR A 56 -6.85 20.06 -10.30
CA TYR A 56 -6.03 20.88 -9.44
C TYR A 56 -5.35 19.99 -8.40
N THR A 57 -4.02 20.05 -8.36
CA THR A 57 -3.22 19.24 -7.45
C THR A 57 -2.36 20.11 -6.54
N VAL A 58 -2.36 19.81 -5.25
CA VAL A 58 -1.53 20.43 -4.23
C VAL A 58 -0.76 19.34 -3.51
N THR A 59 0.57 19.39 -3.59
CA THR A 59 1.46 18.45 -2.90
C THR A 59 2.20 19.17 -1.79
N THR A 60 1.87 18.84 -0.53
CA THR A 60 2.61 19.30 0.65
C THR A 60 3.42 18.14 1.25
N LYS A 61 4.24 18.40 2.27
CA LYS A 61 5.04 17.35 2.95
C LYS A 61 4.18 16.29 3.64
N GLU A 62 2.94 16.64 4.01
CA GLU A 62 2.06 15.79 4.82
C GLU A 62 0.81 15.32 4.07
N THR A 63 0.30 16.13 3.13
CA THR A 63 -0.94 15.85 2.41
C THR A 63 -0.82 16.15 0.93
N THR A 64 -1.49 15.34 0.11
CA THR A 64 -1.65 15.61 -1.32
C THR A 64 -3.14 15.69 -1.63
N PHE A 65 -3.56 16.82 -2.17
CA PHE A 65 -4.93 17.04 -2.66
C PHE A 65 -4.93 16.95 -4.18
N ALA A 66 -5.88 16.23 -4.74
CA ALA A 66 -6.18 16.24 -6.16
C ALA A 66 -7.71 16.37 -6.29
N LEU A 67 -8.17 17.43 -6.93
CA LEU A 67 -9.59 17.72 -7.09
C LEU A 67 -9.88 18.00 -8.56
N ALA A 68 -10.82 17.25 -9.13
CA ALA A 68 -11.29 17.48 -10.48
C ALA A 68 -12.35 18.59 -10.48
N LYS A 69 -12.16 19.61 -11.32
CA LYS A 69 -13.16 20.65 -11.58
C LYS A 69 -14.32 20.05 -12.37
N THR A 70 -15.53 20.24 -11.86
CA THR A 70 -16.77 19.84 -12.52
C THR A 70 -17.45 21.05 -13.18
N ASN A 71 -17.73 22.11 -12.41
CA ASN A 71 -18.48 23.28 -12.88
C ASN A 71 -17.90 24.58 -12.32
N ASP A 72 -18.29 25.71 -12.92
CA ASP A 72 -18.04 27.05 -12.40
C ASP A 72 -19.34 27.66 -11.87
N PHE A 73 -19.28 28.35 -10.74
CA PHE A 73 -20.39 29.14 -10.23
C PHE A 73 -19.89 30.43 -9.58
N ASN A 74 -20.74 31.45 -9.54
CA ASN A 74 -20.41 32.71 -8.91
C ASN A 74 -21.04 32.78 -7.52
N LEU A 75 -20.21 33.07 -6.51
CA LEU A 75 -20.64 33.29 -5.13
C LEU A 75 -20.11 34.64 -4.67
N CYS A 76 -21.00 35.60 -4.47
CA CYS A 76 -20.64 36.93 -3.93
C CYS A 76 -19.53 37.67 -4.69
N GLY A 77 -19.57 37.61 -6.02
CA GLY A 77 -18.57 38.25 -6.88
C GLY A 77 -17.29 37.43 -7.06
N TYR A 78 -17.13 36.30 -6.36
CA TYR A 78 -16.06 35.34 -6.59
C TYR A 78 -16.48 34.26 -7.58
N ARG A 79 -15.60 33.94 -8.52
CA ARG A 79 -15.77 32.80 -9.44
C ARG A 79 -15.21 31.55 -8.77
N MET A 80 -16.11 30.74 -8.23
CA MET A 80 -15.79 29.50 -7.54
C MET A 80 -15.86 28.32 -8.51
N MET A 81 -14.97 27.35 -8.32
CA MET A 81 -14.96 26.09 -9.07
C MET A 81 -15.51 24.98 -8.18
N GLN A 82 -16.59 24.36 -8.63
CA GLN A 82 -17.14 23.16 -8.00
C GLN A 82 -16.28 21.95 -8.36
N THR A 83 -15.99 21.13 -7.36
CA THR A 83 -15.22 19.90 -7.54
C THR A 83 -16.12 18.68 -7.56
N GLU A 84 -15.56 17.51 -7.85
CA GLU A 84 -16.24 16.21 -7.71
C GLU A 84 -16.87 15.98 -6.33
N HIS A 85 -16.33 16.64 -5.29
CA HIS A 85 -16.93 16.60 -3.97
C HIS A 85 -17.89 17.79 -3.77
N PRO A 86 -19.17 17.55 -3.43
CA PRO A 86 -20.21 18.59 -3.44
C PRO A 86 -20.01 19.71 -2.43
N LYS A 87 -19.16 19.50 -1.41
CA LYS A 87 -18.83 20.49 -0.37
C LYS A 87 -17.43 21.12 -0.53
N LEU A 88 -16.70 20.79 -1.59
CA LEU A 88 -15.36 21.33 -1.85
C LEU A 88 -15.36 22.22 -3.08
N PHE A 89 -14.77 23.39 -2.87
CA PHE A 89 -14.71 24.45 -3.85
C PHE A 89 -13.28 24.97 -3.96
N ILE A 90 -12.89 25.34 -5.16
CA ILE A 90 -11.59 25.95 -5.43
C ILE A 90 -11.84 27.40 -5.82
N LEU A 91 -11.07 28.30 -5.23
CA LEU A 91 -11.04 29.71 -5.61
C LEU A 91 -9.63 30.04 -6.12
N GLU A 92 -9.55 30.50 -7.37
CA GLU A 92 -8.32 31.05 -7.90
C GLU A 92 -8.25 32.53 -7.51
N THR A 93 -7.25 32.89 -6.70
CA THR A 93 -7.06 34.26 -6.19
C THR A 93 -5.73 34.85 -6.66
N GLN A 94 -5.64 36.18 -6.63
CA GLN A 94 -4.39 36.90 -6.86
C GLN A 94 -3.56 36.95 -5.58
N ARG A 95 -2.23 37.13 -5.71
CA ARG A 95 -1.33 37.30 -4.55
C ARG A 95 -1.91 38.37 -3.61
N GLU A 96 -2.00 38.06 -2.32
CA GLU A 96 -2.47 38.92 -1.21
C GLU A 96 -3.99 39.08 -1.02
N LYS A 97 -4.84 38.55 -1.91
CA LYS A 97 -6.30 38.51 -1.67
C LYS A 97 -6.71 37.19 -1.02
N THR A 98 -6.79 37.19 0.30
CA THR A 98 -7.30 36.04 1.05
C THR A 98 -8.83 36.00 0.99
N PHE A 99 -9.42 34.81 0.87
CA PHE A 99 -10.89 34.65 0.86
C PHE A 99 -11.49 34.85 2.25
N LYS A 100 -10.78 34.37 3.27
CA LYS A 100 -11.12 34.47 4.68
C LYS A 100 -9.81 34.50 5.48
N ALA A 101 -9.75 35.32 6.52
CA ALA A 101 -8.60 35.30 7.42
C ALA A 101 -8.47 33.93 8.09
N PRO A 102 -7.25 33.43 8.31
CA PRO A 102 -7.03 32.14 8.98
C PRO A 102 -7.69 32.15 10.36
N GLY A 103 -8.62 31.23 10.58
CA GLY A 103 -9.44 31.13 11.78
C GLY A 103 -9.74 29.68 12.14
N LYS A 104 -10.39 29.46 13.28
CA LYS A 104 -10.80 28.10 13.69
C LYS A 104 -11.86 27.57 12.71
N ILE A 105 -11.58 26.38 12.16
CA ILE A 105 -12.50 25.64 11.29
C ILE A 105 -13.76 25.27 12.10
N ALA A 106 -14.93 25.51 11.52
CA ALA A 106 -16.21 25.15 12.14
C ALA A 106 -16.36 23.62 12.26
N ILE A 107 -17.03 23.16 13.31
CA ILE A 107 -17.18 21.72 13.61
C ILE A 107 -17.85 20.97 12.45
N ASP A 108 -18.81 21.59 11.77
CA ASP A 108 -19.51 21.02 10.61
C ASP A 108 -18.61 20.77 9.39
N ASN A 109 -17.51 21.52 9.28
CA ASN A 109 -16.52 21.37 8.21
C ASN A 109 -15.42 20.34 8.57
N LEU A 110 -15.35 19.89 9.83
CA LEU A 110 -14.36 18.92 10.31
C LEU A 110 -14.56 17.51 9.72
N ASP A 111 -15.82 17.10 9.49
CA ASP A 111 -16.19 15.81 8.87
C ASP A 111 -15.63 15.67 7.44
N ILE A 112 -15.55 16.79 6.72
CA ILE A 112 -14.96 16.86 5.38
C ILE A 112 -13.44 16.62 5.43
N PHE A 113 -12.73 17.18 6.41
CA PHE A 113 -11.30 16.92 6.60
C PHE A 113 -11.00 15.45 6.88
N SER A 114 -11.89 14.77 7.61
CA SER A 114 -11.83 13.33 7.79
C SER A 114 -12.04 12.59 6.47
N TYR A 115 -12.96 13.01 5.61
CA TYR A 115 -13.26 12.38 4.31
C TYR A 115 -12.15 12.55 3.26
N ILE A 116 -11.50 13.72 3.19
CA ILE A 116 -10.42 14.01 2.22
C ILE A 116 -9.13 13.27 2.56
N ASN A 117 -8.78 13.16 3.85
CA ASN A 117 -7.60 12.40 4.28
C ASN A 117 -7.83 10.87 4.27
N SER A 118 -9.09 10.41 4.29
CA SER A 118 -9.40 8.99 4.50
C SER A 118 -9.48 8.15 3.23
N LYS A 119 -9.76 8.73 2.05
CA LYS A 119 -10.11 7.87 0.90
C LYS A 119 -8.95 7.32 0.06
N PHE A 120 -7.74 7.89 0.12
CA PHE A 120 -6.59 7.35 -0.64
C PHE A 120 -5.32 7.14 0.18
N ILE A 121 -4.87 8.13 0.97
CA ILE A 121 -3.62 8.02 1.76
C ILE A 121 -3.74 6.99 2.91
N TYR A 122 -4.91 6.86 3.53
CA TYR A 122 -5.11 5.88 4.61
C TYR A 122 -5.12 4.44 4.10
N VAL A 123 -5.82 4.18 2.99
CA VAL A 123 -5.88 2.84 2.38
C VAL A 123 -4.50 2.44 1.84
N GLU A 124 -3.81 3.33 1.13
CA GLU A 124 -2.46 3.04 0.60
C GLU A 124 -1.44 2.78 1.73
N LYS A 125 -1.43 3.62 2.78
CA LYS A 125 -0.50 3.46 3.91
C LYS A 125 -0.82 2.21 4.75
N HIS A 126 -2.09 1.90 4.97
CA HIS A 126 -2.49 0.69 5.67
C HIS A 126 -2.10 -0.55 4.86
N VAL A 127 -2.42 -0.60 3.56
CA VAL A 127 -2.06 -1.73 2.69
C VAL A 127 -0.55 -1.92 2.62
N LYS A 128 0.23 -0.84 2.47
CA LYS A 128 1.70 -0.90 2.45
C LYS A 128 2.29 -1.39 3.76
N THR A 129 1.76 -0.96 4.91
CA THR A 129 2.24 -1.42 6.22
C THR A 129 1.87 -2.87 6.50
N GLN A 130 0.69 -3.32 6.09
CA GLN A 130 0.27 -4.73 6.20
C GLN A 130 1.11 -5.64 5.30
N LEU A 131 1.38 -5.23 4.05
CA LEU A 131 2.25 -5.98 3.15
C LEU A 131 3.68 -6.10 3.70
N ASN A 132 4.25 -5.01 4.22
CA ASN A 132 5.59 -5.04 4.79
C ASN A 132 5.68 -5.90 6.07
N ARG A 133 4.64 -5.92 6.91
CA ARG A 133 4.56 -6.81 8.07
C ARG A 133 4.48 -8.27 7.65
N LEU A 134 3.54 -8.59 6.76
CA LEU A 134 3.38 -9.93 6.21
C LEU A 134 4.68 -10.45 5.57
N TYR A 135 5.37 -9.61 4.78
CA TYR A 135 6.65 -9.97 4.18
C TYR A 135 7.70 -10.34 5.24
N ARG A 136 7.81 -9.55 6.32
CA ARG A 136 8.74 -9.84 7.42
C ARG A 136 8.37 -11.13 8.14
N ASP A 137 7.08 -11.34 8.40
CA ASP A 137 6.57 -12.53 9.09
C ASP A 137 6.83 -13.79 8.25
N ILE A 138 6.56 -13.76 6.95
CA ILE A 138 6.86 -14.87 6.03
C ILE A 138 8.36 -15.17 5.99
N MET A 139 9.21 -14.15 5.96
CA MET A 139 10.66 -14.35 5.96
C MET A 139 11.15 -14.98 7.27
N GLN A 140 10.62 -14.55 8.41
CA GLN A 140 10.93 -15.17 9.70
C GLN A 140 10.43 -16.61 9.78
N GLN A 141 9.21 -16.88 9.32
CA GLN A 141 8.65 -18.22 9.26
C GLN A 141 9.47 -19.14 8.35
N LYS A 142 9.88 -18.66 7.18
CA LYS A 142 10.75 -19.41 6.25
C LYS A 142 12.08 -19.75 6.92
N CYS A 143 12.73 -18.79 7.58
CA CYS A 143 13.99 -19.01 8.29
C CYS A 143 13.84 -20.04 9.42
N SER A 144 12.76 -19.94 10.21
CA SER A 144 12.45 -20.90 11.27
C SER A 144 12.25 -22.32 10.72
N LEU A 145 11.52 -22.44 9.60
CA LEU A 145 11.28 -23.71 8.93
C LEU A 145 12.57 -24.30 8.36
N GLU A 146 13.39 -23.51 7.67
CA GLU A 146 14.69 -23.95 7.16
C GLU A 146 15.60 -24.43 8.29
N ARG A 147 15.61 -23.73 9.44
CA ARG A 147 16.35 -24.17 10.63
C ARG A 147 15.83 -25.51 11.15
N GLN A 148 14.53 -25.71 11.23
CA GLN A 148 13.93 -26.98 11.66
C GLN A 148 14.25 -28.11 10.68
N ILE A 149 14.20 -27.85 9.37
CA ILE A 149 14.58 -28.84 8.34
C ILE A 149 16.04 -29.23 8.51
N LEU A 150 16.94 -28.27 8.73
CA LEU A 150 18.36 -28.54 8.95
C LEU A 150 18.57 -29.35 10.24
N GLN A 151 17.92 -28.98 11.35
CA GLN A 151 17.98 -29.74 12.61
C GLN A 151 17.48 -31.18 12.43
N ASN A 152 16.36 -31.35 11.74
CA ASN A 152 15.82 -32.67 11.42
C ASN A 152 16.72 -33.46 10.46
N ALA A 153 17.49 -32.79 9.59
CA ALA A 153 18.47 -33.48 8.75
C ALA A 153 19.69 -33.93 9.57
N LEU A 154 20.17 -33.09 10.50
CA LEU A 154 21.30 -33.40 11.38
C LEU A 154 21.03 -34.65 12.25
N SER A 155 19.78 -34.93 12.63
CA SER A 155 19.46 -36.16 13.39
C SER A 155 19.66 -37.46 12.59
N PHE A 156 19.66 -37.39 11.25
CA PHE A 156 19.96 -38.54 10.38
C PHE A 156 21.46 -38.76 10.16
N SER A 157 22.33 -37.85 10.62
CA SER A 157 23.77 -37.90 10.35
C SER A 157 24.45 -39.21 10.76
N SER A 158 24.05 -39.81 11.88
CA SER A 158 24.63 -41.05 12.40
C SER A 158 23.92 -42.32 11.92
N ILE A 159 22.67 -42.21 11.48
CA ILE A 159 21.80 -43.37 11.15
C ILE A 159 21.73 -43.60 9.63
N ALA A 160 21.58 -42.52 8.86
CA ALA A 160 21.36 -42.56 7.42
C ALA A 160 22.02 -41.33 6.75
N PRO A 161 23.35 -41.34 6.58
CA PRO A 161 24.08 -40.19 6.07
C PRO A 161 23.75 -39.85 4.61
N ASP A 162 23.40 -40.84 3.79
CA ASP A 162 22.97 -40.66 2.42
C ASP A 162 21.58 -39.99 2.32
N GLU A 163 20.66 -40.33 3.22
CA GLU A 163 19.36 -39.65 3.31
C GLU A 163 19.53 -38.20 3.78
N MET A 164 20.41 -37.96 4.74
CA MET A 164 20.78 -36.61 5.16
C MET A 164 21.34 -35.79 4.01
N ALA A 165 22.30 -36.34 3.26
CA ALA A 165 22.92 -35.69 2.10
C ALA A 165 21.87 -35.31 1.06
N TYR A 166 20.94 -36.22 0.76
CA TYR A 166 19.84 -35.97 -0.16
C TYR A 166 18.90 -34.86 0.34
N ARG A 167 18.59 -34.81 1.64
CA ARG A 167 17.72 -33.78 2.23
C ARG A 167 18.34 -32.38 2.19
N ILE A 168 19.66 -32.27 2.36
CA ILE A 168 20.38 -30.98 2.32
C ILE A 168 20.64 -30.53 0.87
N MET A 169 21.19 -31.43 0.04
CA MET A 169 21.60 -31.12 -1.33
C MET A 169 20.43 -31.10 -2.32
N LYS A 170 19.28 -31.68 -1.96
CA LYS A 170 18.07 -31.84 -2.78
C LYS A 170 18.31 -32.56 -4.12
N THR A 171 19.44 -33.23 -4.25
CA THR A 171 19.90 -33.92 -5.47
C THR A 171 20.57 -35.23 -5.07
N PRO A 172 20.40 -36.32 -5.86
CA PRO A 172 21.03 -37.61 -5.60
C PRO A 172 22.53 -37.58 -5.98
N GLY A 173 23.29 -38.57 -5.53
CA GLY A 173 24.72 -38.68 -5.83
C GLY A 173 25.63 -37.92 -4.85
N TYR A 174 25.15 -37.61 -3.65
CA TYR A 174 25.95 -37.08 -2.55
C TYR A 174 25.82 -38.00 -1.34
N THR A 175 26.93 -38.25 -0.67
CA THR A 175 26.96 -38.93 0.63
C THR A 175 27.66 -38.06 1.65
N VAL A 176 27.32 -38.27 2.92
CA VAL A 176 27.89 -37.56 4.07
C VAL A 176 28.80 -38.52 4.82
N VAL A 177 29.98 -38.02 5.20
CA VAL A 177 30.85 -38.67 6.18
C VAL A 177 31.00 -37.72 7.37
N THR A 178 30.57 -38.18 8.54
CA THR A 178 30.70 -37.44 9.80
C THR A 178 32.10 -37.66 10.39
N ALA A 179 32.84 -36.58 10.61
CA ALA A 179 34.14 -36.57 11.28
C ALA A 179 34.10 -35.57 12.44
N GLY A 180 33.72 -36.06 13.63
CA GLY A 180 33.46 -35.19 14.78
C GLY A 180 32.27 -34.26 14.51
N GLU A 181 32.48 -32.95 14.67
CA GLU A 181 31.47 -31.91 14.39
C GLU A 181 31.38 -31.52 12.91
N VAL A 182 32.27 -32.05 12.06
CA VAL A 182 32.33 -31.70 10.64
C VAL A 182 31.69 -32.78 9.78
N ILE A 183 30.90 -32.34 8.81
CA ILE A 183 30.27 -33.20 7.81
C ILE A 183 30.95 -32.96 6.47
N TYR A 184 31.53 -34.01 5.91
CA TYR A 184 32.16 -33.98 4.60
C TYR A 184 31.23 -34.58 3.56
N ILE A 185 30.97 -33.82 2.48
CA ILE A 185 30.12 -34.27 1.37
C ILE A 185 31.03 -34.56 0.18
N LYS A 186 31.14 -35.84 -0.22
CA LYS A 186 31.93 -36.24 -1.39
C LYS A 186 31.37 -37.49 -2.04
N CYS A 187 31.09 -37.39 -3.33
CA CYS A 187 30.89 -38.53 -4.22
C CYS A 187 31.58 -38.23 -5.54
N MET A 188 32.15 -39.27 -6.15
CA MET A 188 32.67 -39.20 -7.50
C MET A 188 31.72 -39.99 -8.40
N PRO A 189 31.25 -39.41 -9.52
CA PRO A 189 30.39 -40.13 -10.44
C PRO A 189 31.17 -41.29 -11.07
N VAL A 190 30.52 -42.44 -11.17
CA VAL A 190 31.08 -43.66 -11.78
C VAL A 190 30.06 -44.28 -12.72
N GLU A 191 30.53 -44.81 -13.84
CA GLU A 191 29.66 -45.44 -14.83
C GLU A 191 29.34 -46.89 -14.41
N CYS A 192 28.05 -47.24 -14.42
CA CYS A 192 27.58 -48.57 -14.02
C CYS A 192 26.67 -49.18 -15.09
N ARG A 193 26.69 -50.50 -15.21
CA ARG A 193 25.77 -51.25 -16.09
C ARG A 193 24.71 -51.95 -15.26
N ILE A 194 23.43 -51.72 -15.58
CA ILE A 194 22.32 -52.41 -14.92
C ILE A 194 22.41 -53.91 -15.25
N ARG A 195 22.25 -54.75 -14.24
CA ARG A 195 22.22 -56.20 -14.39
C ARG A 195 20.81 -56.71 -14.16
N HIS A 196 20.25 -57.39 -15.16
CA HIS A 196 18.96 -58.03 -15.05
C HIS A 196 19.12 -59.44 -14.46
N THR A 197 18.27 -59.76 -13.47
CA THR A 197 18.20 -61.07 -12.81
C THR A 197 16.74 -61.48 -12.67
N GLU A 198 16.48 -62.78 -12.56
CA GLU A 198 15.12 -63.31 -12.35
C GLU A 198 14.64 -63.14 -10.89
N THR A 199 15.58 -62.92 -9.96
CA THR A 199 15.29 -62.69 -8.54
C THR A 199 15.14 -61.20 -8.25
N CYS A 200 14.13 -60.85 -7.43
CA CYS A 200 13.87 -59.49 -6.99
C CYS A 200 14.72 -59.12 -5.77
N TYR A 201 15.26 -57.91 -5.76
CA TYR A 201 15.98 -57.29 -4.65
C TYR A 201 15.36 -55.92 -4.31
N ASN A 202 15.62 -55.42 -3.11
CA ASN A 202 15.14 -54.10 -2.70
C ASN A 202 15.93 -52.97 -3.39
N GLU A 203 17.22 -53.20 -3.67
CA GLU A 203 18.09 -52.29 -4.40
C GLU A 203 18.32 -52.74 -5.85
N LEU A 204 18.77 -51.81 -6.70
CA LEU A 204 19.01 -52.10 -8.12
C LEU A 204 20.36 -52.76 -8.32
N LEU A 205 20.39 -53.93 -8.97
CA LEU A 205 21.65 -54.64 -9.24
C LEU A 205 22.43 -53.96 -10.37
N VAL A 206 23.69 -53.61 -10.09
CA VAL A 206 24.59 -52.95 -11.06
C VAL A 206 25.94 -53.63 -11.11
N THR A 207 26.62 -53.52 -12.25
CA THR A 207 27.99 -54.02 -12.44
C THR A 207 28.92 -52.84 -12.62
N HIS A 208 29.96 -52.78 -11.79
CA HIS A 208 31.04 -51.79 -11.85
C HIS A 208 32.38 -52.53 -11.73
N SER A 209 33.32 -52.25 -12.63
CA SER A 209 34.64 -52.92 -12.68
C SER A 209 34.56 -54.46 -12.61
N ASN A 210 33.67 -55.06 -13.40
CA ASN A 210 33.39 -56.51 -13.46
C ASN A 210 32.97 -57.16 -12.13
N LYS A 211 32.58 -56.37 -11.12
CA LYS A 211 32.00 -56.83 -9.87
C LYS A 211 30.55 -56.37 -9.76
N SER A 212 29.72 -57.21 -9.14
CA SER A 212 28.32 -56.88 -8.87
C SER A 212 28.21 -56.07 -7.59
N TYR A 213 27.37 -55.04 -7.62
CA TYR A 213 27.06 -54.14 -6.53
C TYR A 213 25.56 -53.82 -6.56
N PHE A 214 25.07 -53.20 -5.49
CA PHE A 214 23.71 -52.68 -5.41
C PHE A 214 23.73 -51.16 -5.53
N LEU A 215 22.71 -50.58 -6.17
CA LEU A 215 22.52 -49.14 -6.28
C LEU A 215 21.27 -48.75 -5.48
N SER A 216 21.44 -47.82 -4.54
CA SER A 216 20.31 -47.29 -3.77
C SER A 216 19.35 -46.50 -4.69
N PRO A 217 18.04 -46.80 -4.67
CA PRO A 217 17.08 -46.19 -5.59
C PRO A 217 16.83 -44.69 -5.35
N ARG A 218 17.04 -44.20 -4.11
CA ARG A 218 16.84 -42.78 -3.76
C ARG A 218 18.14 -41.97 -3.83
N SER A 219 19.22 -42.47 -3.25
CA SER A 219 20.48 -41.72 -3.17
C SER A 219 21.38 -41.93 -4.39
N MET A 220 21.12 -42.95 -5.22
CA MET A 220 21.93 -43.34 -6.39
C MET A 220 23.40 -43.62 -6.02
N ILE A 221 23.62 -44.13 -4.80
CA ILE A 221 24.95 -44.52 -4.29
C ILE A 221 25.14 -46.02 -4.43
N ILE A 222 26.35 -46.43 -4.81
CA ILE A 222 26.74 -47.84 -4.90
C ILE A 222 27.01 -48.38 -3.50
N LEU A 223 26.34 -49.47 -3.17
CA LEU A 223 26.46 -50.26 -1.96
C LEU A 223 27.17 -51.59 -2.29
N LYS A 224 27.96 -52.08 -1.33
CA LYS A 224 28.69 -53.35 -1.47
C LYS A 224 27.82 -54.54 -1.08
#